data_AF-M0JJN7-F1
#
_entry.id   AF-M0JJN7-F1
#
_cell.length_a   1.000
_cell.length_b   1.000
_cell.length_c   1.000
_cell.angle_alpha   90.00
_cell.angle_beta   90.00
_cell.angle_gamma   90.00
#
_symmetry.space_group_name_H-M   'P 1'
#
loop_
_entity.id
_entity.type
_entity.pdbx_description
1 polymer ?
#
loop_
_entity_poly.entity_id
_entity_poly.type
_entity_poly.pdbx_seq_one_letter_code
_entity_poly.pdbx_strand_id
1 'polypeptide(L)'
;MAEDASLEDFLDAGDESEDEREGDTPAGDDTTEMESDAPDSEASTDAVDPAVTTYAWSSEGAACAECGEVVERRWTQDGQLVCGACKAW
;
A
#
# COMPACT_ATOMS: atom_id res chain seq x y z
N MET A 1 -29.67 2.38 3.13
CA MET A 1 -28.31 1.84 2.98
C MET A 1 -27.48 3.04 2.56
N ALA A 2 -26.86 3.71 3.52
CA ALA A 2 -25.99 4.86 3.23
C ALA A 2 -24.79 4.30 2.47
N GLU A 3 -24.62 4.78 1.25
CA GLU A 3 -23.46 4.50 0.44
C GLU A 3 -22.24 5.09 1.17
N ASP A 4 -21.16 4.33 1.17
CA ASP A 4 -19.90 4.60 1.86
C ASP A 4 -19.51 6.09 1.77
N ALA A 5 -19.13 6.70 2.91
CA ALA A 5 -18.78 8.11 2.96
C ALA A 5 -17.71 8.41 1.91
N SER A 6 -18.11 9.15 0.88
CA SER A 6 -17.27 9.43 -0.28
C SER A 6 -16.05 10.21 0.18
N LEU A 7 -14.87 9.88 -0.36
CA LEU A 7 -13.57 10.46 0.01
C LEU A 7 -13.54 12.01 -0.10
N GLU A 8 -14.51 12.56 -0.83
CA GLU A 8 -14.86 13.97 -1.01
C GLU A 8 -15.20 14.69 0.32
N ASP A 9 -15.96 14.06 1.22
CA ASP A 9 -16.40 14.63 2.52
C ASP A 9 -15.20 14.88 3.46
N PHE A 10 -14.17 14.04 3.38
CA PHE A 10 -12.95 14.18 4.17
C PHE A 10 -12.01 15.27 3.64
N LEU A 11 -12.13 15.64 2.36
CA LEU A 11 -11.35 16.74 1.75
C LEU A 11 -12.04 18.09 1.96
N ASP A 12 -13.38 18.12 1.91
CA ASP A 12 -14.21 19.32 2.12
C ASP A 12 -14.08 19.88 3.55
N ALA A 13 -13.90 19.03 4.57
CA ALA A 13 -13.74 19.46 5.95
C ALA A 13 -12.41 20.20 6.26
N GLY A 14 -11.50 20.34 5.29
CA GLY A 14 -10.16 20.92 5.46
C GLY A 14 -9.92 22.28 4.80
N ASP A 15 -10.87 22.82 4.03
CA ASP A 15 -10.64 23.99 3.14
C ASP A 15 -11.35 25.29 3.62
N GLU A 16 -11.56 25.47 4.92
CA GLU A 16 -12.07 26.74 5.46
C GLU A 16 -10.93 27.53 6.13
N SER A 17 -9.89 27.90 5.39
CA SER A 17 -8.86 28.83 5.86
C SER A 17 -8.32 29.67 4.71
N GLU A 18 -9.13 30.63 4.31
CA GLU A 18 -8.76 31.75 3.44
C GLU A 18 -7.72 32.65 4.17
N ASP A 19 -6.42 32.46 3.91
CA ASP A 19 -5.41 33.50 4.18
C ASP A 19 -4.51 33.67 2.95
N GLU A 20 -4.97 34.57 2.10
CA GLU A 20 -4.31 35.18 0.96
C GLU A 20 -2.85 35.61 1.23
N ARG A 21 -1.88 34.92 0.62
CA ARG A 21 -0.48 35.33 0.54
C ARG A 21 0.06 35.04 -0.87
N GLU A 22 -0.02 36.02 -1.76
CA GLU A 22 0.72 36.02 -3.02
C GLU A 22 2.24 36.02 -2.74
N GLY A 23 2.98 35.15 -3.44
CA GLY A 23 4.43 35.04 -3.27
C GLY A 23 5.11 34.10 -4.26
N ASP A 24 5.24 34.57 -5.50
CA ASP A 24 6.38 34.42 -6.43
C ASP A 24 7.00 33.02 -6.67
N THR A 25 6.86 32.54 -7.91
CA THR A 25 7.57 31.36 -8.45
C THR A 25 9.04 31.68 -8.72
N PRO A 26 9.97 30.73 -8.46
CA PRO A 26 10.81 30.32 -9.58
C PRO A 26 10.92 28.81 -9.77
N ALA A 27 10.97 28.41 -11.04
CA ALA A 27 11.33 27.09 -11.51
C ALA A 27 12.81 26.76 -11.23
N GLY A 28 13.09 25.48 -10.94
CA GLY A 28 14.40 24.83 -10.89
C GLY A 28 14.13 23.40 -10.38
N ASP A 29 14.12 22.38 -11.24
CA ASP A 29 15.28 21.61 -11.72
C ASP A 29 16.06 20.96 -10.56
N ASP A 30 16.55 19.74 -10.81
CA ASP A 30 17.35 18.90 -9.91
C ASP A 30 16.55 18.18 -8.79
N THR A 31 16.59 16.86 -8.59
CA THR A 31 17.29 15.75 -9.21
C THR A 31 16.62 14.48 -8.69
N THR A 32 16.66 13.43 -9.49
CA THR A 32 16.43 12.07 -9.01
C THR A 32 17.56 11.68 -8.06
N GLU A 33 17.41 11.88 -6.76
CA GLU A 33 18.31 11.27 -5.79
C GLU A 33 17.59 10.10 -5.12
N MET A 34 17.76 8.93 -5.74
CA MET A 34 17.57 7.65 -5.08
C MET A 34 18.72 7.51 -4.08
N GLU A 35 18.63 8.22 -2.95
CA GLU A 35 19.54 8.04 -1.83
C GLU A 35 19.19 6.68 -1.21
N SER A 36 19.90 5.64 -1.68
CA SER A 36 20.04 4.40 -0.95
C SER A 36 20.89 4.71 0.27
N ASP A 37 20.29 5.29 1.29
CA ASP A 37 20.90 5.43 2.61
C ASP A 37 21.02 4.02 3.19
N ALA A 38 22.21 3.46 3.02
CA ALA A 38 22.61 2.25 3.71
C ALA A 38 22.67 2.57 5.21
N PRO A 39 21.86 1.93 6.07
CA PRO A 39 22.00 2.15 7.49
C PRO A 39 23.25 1.43 7.99
N ASP A 40 24.39 2.15 8.03
CA ASP A 40 25.46 1.88 8.99
C ASP A 40 24.98 2.39 10.36
N SER A 41 24.14 1.56 10.98
CA SER A 41 23.75 1.72 12.37
C SER A 41 23.43 0.33 12.88
N GLU A 42 24.45 -0.27 13.48
CA GLU A 42 24.36 -1.41 14.38
C GLU A 42 23.61 -1.03 15.66
N ALA A 43 22.37 -0.58 15.48
CA ALA A 43 21.33 -0.71 16.45
C ALA A 43 21.07 -2.20 16.61
N SER A 44 21.39 -2.75 17.78
CA SER A 44 20.78 -3.99 18.25
C SER A 44 19.28 -3.76 18.40
N THR A 45 18.61 -3.72 17.26
CA THR A 45 17.19 -3.98 17.15
C THR A 45 17.07 -5.45 17.47
N ASP A 46 16.51 -5.76 18.63
CA ASP A 46 16.00 -7.11 18.88
C ASP A 46 15.19 -7.50 17.63
N ALA A 47 15.65 -8.53 16.93
CA ALA A 47 15.13 -8.87 15.61
C ALA A 47 13.68 -9.35 15.77
N VAL A 48 12.74 -8.42 15.64
CA VAL A 48 11.31 -8.73 15.70
C VAL A 48 10.92 -9.44 14.42
N ASP A 49 10.20 -10.55 14.55
CA ASP A 49 9.66 -11.27 13.41
C ASP A 49 8.66 -10.38 12.65
N PRO A 50 8.84 -10.18 11.33
CA PRO A 50 7.93 -9.35 10.54
C PRO A 50 6.54 -10.00 10.47
N ALA A 51 5.50 -9.17 10.44
CA ALA A 51 4.13 -9.66 10.33
C ALA A 51 3.92 -10.47 9.04
N VAL A 52 3.39 -11.69 9.18
CA VAL A 52 3.09 -12.55 8.04
C VAL A 52 1.88 -12.01 7.27
N THR A 53 2.09 -11.73 5.99
CA THR A 53 1.05 -11.27 5.07
C THR A 53 -0.07 -12.31 4.92
N THR A 54 -1.34 -11.89 5.11
CA THR A 54 -2.51 -12.77 5.02
C THR A 54 -3.08 -12.89 3.60
N TYR A 55 -2.74 -11.96 2.70
CA TYR A 55 -3.19 -11.96 1.31
C TYR A 55 -2.13 -11.36 0.37
N ALA A 56 -2.07 -11.85 -0.86
CA ALA A 56 -1.23 -11.30 -1.91
C ALA A 56 -2.12 -10.75 -3.04
N TRP A 57 -1.74 -9.58 -3.55
CA TRP A 57 -2.33 -9.00 -4.76
C TRP A 57 -1.27 -8.86 -5.85
N SER A 58 -1.65 -9.08 -7.10
CA SER A 58 -0.76 -8.97 -8.26
C SER A 58 -1.57 -8.50 -9.47
N SER A 59 -1.11 -7.46 -10.17
CA SER A 59 -1.80 -6.90 -11.35
C SER A 59 -1.83 -7.86 -12.56
N GLU A 60 -0.78 -8.65 -12.75
CA GLU A 60 -0.72 -9.73 -13.75
C GLU A 60 -1.55 -10.96 -13.30
N GLY A 61 -1.94 -11.00 -12.02
CA GLY A 61 -2.44 -12.19 -11.35
C GLY A 61 -1.37 -13.25 -11.11
N ALA A 62 -1.72 -14.26 -10.33
CA ALA A 62 -0.88 -15.42 -10.10
C ALA A 62 -1.73 -16.67 -9.85
N ALA A 63 -1.16 -17.83 -10.15
CA ALA A 63 -1.86 -19.10 -10.04
C ALA A 63 -2.25 -19.43 -8.59
N CYS A 64 -3.47 -19.91 -8.42
CA CYS A 64 -3.95 -20.53 -7.20
C CYS A 64 -3.23 -21.86 -6.96
N ALA A 65 -2.76 -22.10 -5.73
CA ALA A 65 -2.09 -23.34 -5.39
C ALA A 65 -3.00 -24.59 -5.45
N GLU A 66 -4.32 -24.42 -5.33
CA GLU A 66 -5.30 -25.53 -5.36
C GLU A 66 -5.85 -25.80 -6.76
N CYS A 67 -6.45 -24.79 -7.41
CA CYS A 67 -7.10 -24.98 -8.71
C CYS A 67 -6.26 -24.57 -9.92
N GLY A 68 -5.12 -23.89 -9.72
CA GLY A 68 -4.26 -23.39 -10.80
C GLY A 68 -4.77 -22.12 -11.51
N GLU A 69 -5.95 -21.61 -11.16
CA GLU A 69 -6.51 -20.41 -11.79
C GLU A 69 -5.67 -19.17 -11.48
N VAL A 70 -5.42 -18.34 -12.49
CA VAL A 70 -4.69 -17.08 -12.33
C VAL A 70 -5.67 -16.03 -11.86
N VAL A 71 -5.45 -15.53 -10.64
CA VAL A 71 -6.29 -14.51 -10.01
C VAL A 71 -5.43 -13.37 -9.48
N GLU A 72 -6.00 -12.16 -9.49
CA GLU A 72 -5.31 -10.96 -8.99
C GLU A 72 -5.15 -10.99 -7.47
N ARG A 73 -6.12 -11.57 -6.76
CA ARG A 73 -6.14 -11.66 -5.30
C ARG A 73 -6.04 -13.11 -4.86
N ARG A 74 -5.08 -13.40 -3.98
CA ARG A 74 -4.91 -14.70 -3.32
C ARG A 74 -4.75 -14.52 -1.82
N TRP A 75 -5.09 -15.54 -1.07
CA TRP A 75 -5.10 -15.53 0.38
C TRP A 75 -4.28 -16.68 0.94
N THR A 76 -3.62 -16.43 2.06
CA THR A 76 -2.87 -17.46 2.77
C THR A 76 -3.83 -18.48 3.37
N GLN A 77 -3.61 -19.76 3.06
CA GLN A 77 -4.25 -20.94 3.64
C GLN A 77 -3.18 -22.03 3.76
N ASP A 78 -2.93 -22.52 4.98
CA ASP A 78 -1.89 -23.54 5.26
C ASP A 78 -0.49 -23.19 4.70
N GLY A 79 -0.15 -21.90 4.67
CA GLY A 79 1.13 -21.41 4.10
C GLY A 79 1.15 -21.32 2.57
N GLN A 80 0.07 -21.65 1.88
CA GLN A 80 -0.09 -21.51 0.43
C GLN A 80 -1.04 -20.36 0.08
N LEU A 81 -0.86 -19.79 -1.12
CA LEU A 81 -1.73 -18.74 -1.63
C LEU A 81 -2.83 -19.34 -2.52
N VAL A 82 -4.06 -19.27 -2.04
CA VAL A 82 -5.26 -19.80 -2.71
C VAL A 82 -6.19 -18.68 -3.17
N CYS A 83 -7.00 -18.92 -4.21
CA CYS A 83 -8.00 -17.95 -4.64
C CYS A 83 -9.18 -17.86 -3.66
N GLY A 84 -10.05 -16.87 -3.88
CA GLY A 84 -11.20 -16.62 -3.01
C GLY A 84 -12.23 -17.76 -3.07
N ALA A 85 -12.27 -18.53 -4.15
CA ALA A 85 -13.16 -19.69 -4.26
C ALA A 85 -12.63 -20.94 -3.52
N CYS A 86 -11.31 -21.12 -3.48
CA CYS A 86 -10.67 -22.30 -2.86
C CYS A 86 -10.39 -22.12 -1.37
N LYS A 87 -10.41 -20.88 -0.86
CA LYS A 87 -10.15 -20.65 0.55
C LYS A 87 -11.36 -21.06 1.40
N ALA A 88 -11.11 -21.82 2.46
CA ALA A 88 -12.08 -22.24 3.47
C ALA A 88 -12.35 -21.13 4.50
N TRP A 89 -12.64 -19.91 4.02
CA TRP A 89 -13.04 -18.77 4.84
C TRP A 89 -14.52 -18.84 5.25
#